data_AF-A0A268U8X8-F1
#
_entry.id   AF-A0A268U8X8-F1
#
_cell.length_a   1.000
_cell.length_b   1.000
_cell.length_c   1.000
_cell.angle_alpha   90.00
_cell.angle_beta   90.00
_cell.angle_gamma   90.00
#
_symmetry.space_group_name_H-M   'P 1'
#
loop_
_entity.id
_entity.type
_entity.pdbx_description
1 polymer ?
#
loop_
_entity_poly.entity_id
_entity_poly.type
_entity_poly.pdbx_seq_one_letter_code
_entity_poly.pdbx_strand_id
1 'polypeptide(L)'
;MTITVNPYLMLLVFGVFLVTVFLLNIWLYKPLLRFMDRREASIAQDLEDIQQSDQEIIRIDEEIKQVIEDARVQSAQIIEQVSGEAKLEYETKIANKRIESASRLEDFFENLKKEESDLKKFLLLHMPDFESSLITKISQI
;
A
#
# COMPACT_ATOMS: atom_id res chain seq x y z
N MET A 1 -79.27 33.33 -51.71
CA MET A 1 -78.45 32.10 -51.73
C MET A 1 -78.93 31.20 -50.61
N THR A 2 -79.88 30.30 -50.90
CA THR A 2 -80.30 29.27 -49.95
C THR A 2 -79.31 28.12 -50.05
N ILE A 3 -78.52 27.90 -49.00
CA ILE A 3 -77.67 26.72 -48.89
C ILE A 3 -78.62 25.53 -48.71
N THR A 4 -78.94 24.83 -49.80
CA THR A 4 -79.66 23.56 -49.74
C THR A 4 -78.72 22.55 -49.13
N VAL A 5 -78.92 22.25 -47.84
CA VAL A 5 -78.14 21.25 -47.11
C VAL A 5 -78.41 19.90 -47.75
N ASN A 6 -77.43 19.35 -48.46
CA ASN A 6 -77.50 18.01 -49.03
C ASN A 6 -76.98 17.00 -47.99
N PRO A 7 -77.85 16.15 -47.41
CA PRO A 7 -77.45 15.20 -46.37
C PRO A 7 -76.39 14.20 -46.84
N TYR A 8 -76.36 13.90 -48.14
CA TYR A 8 -75.37 12.99 -48.73
C TYR A 8 -73.97 13.59 -48.73
N LEU A 9 -73.83 14.87 -49.08
CA LEU A 9 -72.54 15.57 -49.01
C LEU A 9 -72.04 15.67 -47.57
N MET A 10 -72.95 15.89 -46.61
CA MET A 10 -72.59 15.92 -45.19
C MET A 10 -72.04 14.57 -44.70
N LEU A 11 -72.69 13.47 -45.08
CA LEU A 11 -72.23 12.11 -44.77
C LEU A 11 -70.87 11.80 -45.41
N LEU A 12 -70.67 12.21 -46.65
CA LEU A 12 -69.39 12.02 -47.35
C LEU A 12 -68.26 12.79 -46.66
N VAL A 13 -68.47 14.08 -46.34
CA VAL A 13 -67.48 14.91 -45.64
C VAL A 13 -67.19 14.34 -44.26
N PHE A 14 -68.21 13.87 -43.53
CA PHE A 14 -68.04 13.21 -42.24
C PHE A 14 -67.22 11.92 -42.35
N GLY A 15 -67.46 11.09 -43.37
CA GLY A 15 -66.67 9.90 -43.66
C GLY A 15 -65.21 10.22 -43.95
N VAL A 16 -64.95 11.20 -44.81
CA VAL A 16 -63.59 11.68 -45.12
C VAL A 16 -62.90 12.24 -43.88
N PHE A 17 -63.61 12.98 -43.04
CA PHE A 17 -63.10 13.49 -41.77
C PHE A 17 -62.68 12.34 -40.83
N LEU A 18 -63.54 11.33 -40.65
CA LEU A 18 -63.21 10.17 -39.81
C LEU A 18 -62.01 9.39 -40.32
N VAL A 19 -61.93 9.16 -41.64
CA VAL A 19 -60.76 8.50 -42.26
C VAL A 19 -59.49 9.32 -42.04
N THR A 20 -59.57 10.65 -42.18
CA THR A 20 -58.44 11.56 -41.97
C THR A 20 -57.96 11.52 -40.52
N VAL A 21 -58.88 11.57 -39.55
CA VAL A 21 -58.57 11.44 -38.11
C VAL A 21 -57.92 10.08 -37.81
N PHE A 22 -58.42 9.01 -38.41
CA PHE A 22 -57.86 7.67 -38.24
C PHE A 22 -56.41 7.57 -38.78
N LEU A 23 -56.15 8.09 -39.98
CA LEU A 23 -54.80 8.18 -40.54
C LEU A 23 -53.88 9.01 -39.64
N LEU A 24 -54.36 10.15 -39.13
CA LEU A 24 -53.58 11.04 -38.29
C LEU A 24 -53.24 10.41 -36.92
N ASN A 25 -54.15 9.61 -36.36
CA ASN A 25 -53.90 8.84 -35.13
C ASN A 25 -52.71 7.89 -35.26
N ILE A 26 -52.65 7.15 -36.37
CA ILE A 26 -51.57 6.18 -36.61
C ILE A 26 -50.28 6.90 -36.97
N TRP A 27 -50.35 7.94 -37.81
CA TRP A 27 -49.17 8.52 -38.44
C TRP A 27 -48.53 9.66 -37.65
N LEU A 28 -49.30 10.39 -36.84
CA LEU A 28 -48.81 11.54 -36.08
C LEU A 28 -48.95 11.36 -34.57
N TYR A 29 -50.16 11.09 -34.06
CA TYR A 29 -50.39 11.10 -32.62
C TYR A 29 -49.63 9.98 -31.90
N LYS A 30 -49.70 8.74 -32.41
CA LYS A 30 -48.94 7.61 -31.83
C LYS A 30 -47.42 7.82 -31.81
N PRO A 31 -46.75 8.19 -32.91
CA PRO A 31 -45.30 8.40 -32.87
C PRO A 31 -44.91 9.60 -32.01
N LEU A 32 -45.72 10.68 -32.00
CA LEU A 32 -45.46 11.86 -31.17
C LEU A 32 -45.55 11.53 -29.67
N LEU A 33 -46.60 10.83 -29.24
CA LEU A 33 -46.74 10.40 -27.84
C LEU A 33 -45.61 9.45 -27.43
N ARG A 34 -45.26 8.47 -28.28
CA ARG A 34 -44.11 7.59 -28.02
C ARG A 34 -42.80 8.35 -27.87
N PHE A 35 -42.61 9.43 -28.62
CA PHE A 35 -41.42 10.28 -28.48
C PHE A 35 -41.42 11.02 -27.15
N MET A 36 -42.59 11.54 -26.71
CA MET A 36 -42.73 12.16 -25.39
C MET A 36 -42.44 11.17 -24.27
N ASP A 37 -43.03 9.97 -24.33
CA ASP A 37 -42.82 8.91 -23.33
C ASP A 37 -41.33 8.51 -23.25
N ARG A 38 -40.66 8.35 -24.40
CA ARG A 38 -39.23 8.04 -24.45
C ARG A 38 -38.38 9.14 -23.84
N ARG A 39 -38.71 10.40 -24.11
CA ARG A 39 -37.99 11.54 -23.56
C ARG A 39 -38.17 11.61 -22.05
N GLU A 40 -39.38 11.40 -21.56
CA GLU A 40 -39.67 11.40 -20.12
C GLU A 40 -38.94 10.25 -19.41
N ALA A 41 -38.95 9.04 -19.99
CA ALA A 41 -38.20 7.91 -19.48
C ALA A 41 -36.67 8.16 -19.48
N SER A 42 -36.12 8.74 -20.54
CA SER A 42 -34.70 9.08 -20.61
C SER A 42 -34.30 10.09 -19.54
N ILE A 43 -35.09 11.14 -19.33
CA ILE A 43 -34.81 12.15 -18.30
C ILE A 43 -34.89 11.54 -16.90
N ALA A 44 -35.86 10.66 -16.66
CA ALA A 44 -35.98 9.96 -15.38
C ALA A 44 -34.76 9.07 -15.12
N GLN A 45 -34.32 8.33 -16.15
CA GLN A 45 -33.14 7.48 -16.06
C GLN A 45 -31.86 8.30 -15.85
N ASP A 46 -31.66 9.38 -16.62
CA ASP A 46 -30.49 10.26 -16.46
C ASP A 46 -30.42 10.85 -15.03
N LEU A 47 -31.58 11.18 -14.45
CA LEU A 47 -31.66 11.74 -13.09
C LEU A 47 -31.35 10.66 -12.03
N GLU A 48 -31.81 9.43 -12.23
CA GLU A 48 -31.46 8.29 -11.37
C GLU A 48 -29.96 7.97 -11.47
N ASP A 49 -29.40 7.94 -12.67
CA ASP A 49 -27.98 7.67 -12.90
C ASP A 49 -27.09 8.72 -12.24
N ILE A 50 -27.48 10.01 -12.30
CA ILE A 50 -26.78 11.10 -11.58
C ILE A 50 -26.83 10.86 -10.07
N GLN A 51 -28.00 10.53 -9.51
CA GLN A 51 -28.13 10.27 -8.08
C GLN A 51 -27.31 9.06 -7.62
N GLN A 52 -27.28 7.99 -8.41
CA GLN A 52 -26.48 6.81 -8.12
C GLN A 52 -24.98 7.13 -8.21
N SER A 53 -24.56 7.89 -9.23
CA SER A 53 -23.16 8.31 -9.41
C SER A 53 -22.68 9.18 -8.25
N ASP A 54 -23.50 10.11 -7.77
CA ASP A 54 -23.16 10.95 -6.60
C ASP A 54 -22.96 10.09 -5.33
N GLN A 55 -23.81 9.08 -5.11
CA GLN A 55 -23.65 8.15 -3.99
C GLN A 55 -22.40 7.28 -4.14
N GLU A 56 -22.08 6.85 -5.36
CA GLU A 56 -20.88 6.07 -5.64
C GLU A 56 -19.61 6.89 -5.38
N ILE A 57 -19.59 8.18 -5.78
CA ILE A 57 -18.48 9.09 -5.49
C ILE A 57 -18.27 9.24 -3.98
N ILE A 58 -19.34 9.40 -3.20
CA ILE A 58 -19.25 9.51 -1.74
C ILE A 58 -18.66 8.22 -1.14
N ARG A 59 -19.12 7.05 -1.58
CA ARG A 59 -18.58 5.76 -1.12
C ARG A 59 -17.10 5.59 -1.47
N ILE A 60 -16.71 5.94 -2.69
CA ILE A 60 -15.31 5.89 -3.13
C ILE A 60 -14.45 6.82 -2.28
N ASP A 61 -14.92 8.03 -1.97
CA ASP A 61 -14.18 8.96 -1.10
C ASP A 61 -14.02 8.43 0.34
N GLU A 62 -15.05 7.77 0.88
CA GLU A 62 -15.00 7.10 2.18
C GLU A 62 -14.01 5.92 2.16
N GLU A 63 -14.03 5.08 1.13
CA GLU A 63 -13.10 3.96 0.96
C GLU A 63 -11.65 4.45 0.83
N ILE A 64 -11.40 5.51 0.04
CA ILE A 64 -10.07 6.11 -0.10
C ILE A 64 -9.56 6.60 1.26
N LYS A 65 -10.41 7.29 2.04
CA LYS A 65 -10.04 7.77 3.38
C LYS A 65 -9.70 6.61 4.31
N GLN A 66 -10.48 5.54 4.30
CA GLN A 66 -10.22 4.34 5.10
C GLN A 66 -8.89 3.69 4.70
N VAL A 67 -8.64 3.50 3.40
CA VAL A 67 -7.39 2.90 2.91
C VAL A 67 -6.18 3.73 3.30
N ILE A 68 -6.26 5.06 3.21
CA ILE A 68 -5.16 5.94 3.61
C ILE A 68 -4.90 5.84 5.10
N GLU A 69 -5.95 5.80 5.92
CA GLU A 69 -5.80 5.70 7.37
C GLU A 69 -5.24 4.34 7.80
N ASP A 70 -5.73 3.25 7.21
CA ASP A 70 -5.20 1.90 7.43
C ASP A 70 -3.73 1.80 7.02
N ALA A 71 -3.35 2.39 5.88
CA ALA A 71 -1.97 2.42 5.44
C ALA A 71 -1.07 3.21 6.41
N ARG A 72 -1.56 4.30 7.01
CA ARG A 72 -0.83 5.05 8.05
C ARG A 72 -0.63 4.24 9.31
N VAL A 73 -1.69 3.57 9.79
CA VAL A 73 -1.63 2.71 10.98
C VAL A 73 -0.65 1.56 10.76
N GLN A 74 -0.74 0.87 9.63
CA GLN A 74 0.19 -0.21 9.28
C GLN A 74 1.63 0.29 9.16
N SER A 75 1.86 1.45 8.55
CA SER A 75 3.20 2.03 8.45
C SER A 75 3.78 2.36 9.83
N ALA A 76 2.98 2.94 10.72
CA ALA A 76 3.40 3.23 12.08
C ALA A 76 3.75 1.94 12.86
N GLN A 77 2.92 0.89 12.73
CA GLN A 77 3.17 -0.41 13.34
C GLN A 77 4.46 -1.05 12.81
N ILE A 78 4.71 -1.00 11.50
CA ILE A 78 5.94 -1.53 10.90
C ILE A 78 7.16 -0.77 11.43
N ILE A 79 7.10 0.56 11.50
CA ILE A 79 8.22 1.38 12.02
C ILE A 79 8.48 1.04 13.49
N GLU A 80 7.43 0.90 14.30
CA GLU A 80 7.54 0.53 15.70
C GLU A 80 8.16 -0.86 15.87
N GLN A 81 7.69 -1.85 15.10
CA GLN A 81 8.21 -3.21 15.13
C GLN A 81 9.68 -3.26 14.72
N VAL A 82 10.04 -2.64 13.59
CA VAL A 82 11.43 -2.61 13.09
C VAL A 82 12.34 -1.88 14.07
N SER A 83 11.89 -0.77 14.65
CA SER A 83 12.66 -0.03 15.68
C SER A 83 12.84 -0.87 16.95
N GLY A 84 11.81 -1.60 17.37
CA GLY A 84 11.87 -2.53 18.51
C GLY A 84 12.84 -3.68 18.27
N GLU A 85 12.72 -4.37 17.13
CA GLU A 85 13.63 -5.45 16.73
C GLU A 85 15.07 -4.97 16.61
N ALA A 86 15.31 -3.83 15.96
CA ALA A 86 16.65 -3.27 15.81
C ALA A 86 17.29 -2.95 17.16
N LYS A 87 16.52 -2.42 18.12
CA LYS A 87 17.01 -2.19 19.50
C LYS A 87 17.37 -3.50 20.20
N LEU A 88 16.50 -4.50 20.13
CA LEU A 88 16.75 -5.81 20.73
C LEU A 88 17.98 -6.50 20.11
N GLU A 89 18.12 -6.45 18.79
CA GLU A 89 19.29 -7.01 18.09
C GLU A 89 20.57 -6.26 18.49
N TYR A 90 20.51 -4.93 18.59
CA TYR A 90 21.64 -4.11 19.02
C TYR A 90 22.08 -4.43 20.45
N GLU A 91 21.13 -4.50 21.39
CA GLU A 91 21.40 -4.88 22.78
C GLU A 91 22.01 -6.29 22.88
N THR A 92 21.45 -7.24 22.13
CA THR A 92 21.95 -8.62 22.07
C THR A 92 23.36 -8.67 21.50
N LYS A 93 23.64 -7.94 20.42
CA LYS A 93 24.99 -7.85 19.83
C LYS A 93 26.00 -7.24 20.80
N ILE A 94 25.62 -6.18 21.53
CA ILE A 94 26.49 -5.58 22.56
C ILE A 94 26.76 -6.57 23.69
N ALA A 95 25.72 -7.23 24.20
CA ALA A 95 25.86 -8.22 25.26
C ALA A 95 26.81 -9.35 24.83
N ASN A 96 26.61 -9.90 23.63
CA ASN A 96 27.47 -10.94 23.08
C ASN A 96 28.91 -10.46 22.88
N LYS A 97 29.12 -9.27 22.32
CA LYS A 97 30.46 -8.66 22.20
C LYS A 97 31.15 -8.50 23.55
N ARG A 98 30.42 -8.09 24.59
CA ARG A 98 30.97 -7.95 25.95
C ARG A 98 31.38 -9.30 26.53
N ILE A 99 30.55 -10.33 26.37
CA ILE A 99 30.86 -11.70 26.80
C ILE A 99 32.09 -12.22 26.07
N GLU A 100 32.13 -12.06 24.74
CA GLU A 100 33.27 -12.48 23.91
C GLU A 100 34.56 -11.73 24.27
N SER A 101 34.47 -10.43 24.56
CA SER A 101 35.62 -9.65 25.03
C SER A 101 36.10 -10.08 26.41
N ALA A 102 35.19 -10.39 27.33
CA ALA A 102 35.55 -10.91 28.66
C ALA A 102 36.26 -12.27 28.56
N SER A 103 35.71 -13.19 27.76
CA SER A 103 36.33 -14.49 27.49
C SER A 103 37.72 -14.34 26.87
N ARG A 104 37.89 -13.44 25.89
CA ARG A 104 39.20 -13.18 25.27
C ARG A 104 40.22 -12.60 26.25
N LEU A 105 39.79 -11.77 27.20
CA LEU A 105 40.68 -11.27 28.25
C LEU A 105 41.13 -12.39 29.19
N GLU A 106 40.21 -13.28 29.57
CA GLU A 106 40.53 -14.45 30.40
C GLU A 106 41.54 -15.37 29.70
N ASP A 107 41.29 -15.74 28.44
CA ASP A 107 42.23 -16.52 27.62
C ASP A 107 43.59 -15.83 27.49
N PHE A 108 43.60 -14.50 27.32
CA PHE A 108 44.84 -13.73 27.23
C PHE A 108 45.65 -13.79 28.53
N PHE A 109 45.00 -13.64 29.69
CA PHE A 109 45.68 -13.75 30.98
C PHE A 109 46.22 -15.16 31.25
N GLU A 110 45.48 -16.21 30.85
CA GLU A 110 45.99 -17.59 30.96
C GLU A 110 47.24 -17.80 30.09
N ASN A 111 47.22 -17.31 28.86
CA ASN A 111 48.37 -17.42 27.94
C ASN A 111 49.58 -16.62 28.45
N LEU A 112 49.36 -15.40 28.97
CA LEU A 112 50.42 -14.58 29.58
C LEU A 112 51.11 -15.31 30.72
N LYS A 113 50.34 -16.00 31.57
CA LYS A 113 50.88 -16.78 32.69
C LYS A 113 51.69 -17.99 32.21
N LYS A 114 51.27 -18.63 31.11
CA LYS A 114 52.05 -19.72 30.48
C LYS A 114 53.35 -19.18 29.89
N GLU A 115 53.29 -18.09 29.13
CA GLU A 115 54.48 -17.44 28.54
C GLU A 115 55.48 -17.00 29.61
N GLU A 116 55.02 -16.42 30.73
CA GLU A 116 55.89 -16.07 31.86
C GLU A 116 56.61 -17.29 32.44
N SER A 117 55.88 -18.40 32.62
CA SER A 117 56.45 -19.66 33.12
C SER A 117 57.50 -20.23 32.16
N ASP A 118 57.20 -20.23 30.86
CA ASP A 118 58.10 -20.76 29.84
C ASP A 118 59.31 -19.87 29.62
N LEU A 119 59.14 -18.54 29.65
CA LEU A 119 60.25 -17.59 29.64
C LEU A 119 61.17 -17.79 30.85
N LYS A 120 60.61 -18.00 32.04
CA LYS A 120 61.41 -18.28 33.24
C LYS A 120 62.22 -19.58 33.11
N LYS A 121 61.63 -20.65 32.57
CA LYS A 121 62.34 -21.90 32.29
C LYS A 121 63.44 -21.69 31.25
N PHE A 122 63.15 -20.95 30.19
CA PHE A 122 64.11 -20.64 29.12
C PHE A 122 65.31 -19.84 29.65
N LEU A 123 65.05 -18.79 30.45
CA LEU A 123 66.09 -17.99 31.08
C LEU A 123 66.96 -18.82 32.03
N LEU A 124 66.36 -19.70 32.84
CA LEU A 124 67.12 -20.60 33.72
C LEU A 124 67.99 -21.60 32.93
N LEU A 125 67.49 -22.10 31.81
CA LEU A 125 68.23 -23.03 30.94
C LEU A 125 69.45 -22.36 30.30
N HIS A 126 69.30 -21.12 29.82
CA HIS A 126 70.35 -20.36 29.14
C HIS A 126 71.16 -19.44 30.04
N MET A 127 70.93 -19.47 31.36
CA MET A 127 71.71 -18.70 32.33
C MET A 127 73.22 -18.98 32.26
N PRO A 128 73.69 -20.24 32.11
CA PRO A 128 75.11 -20.56 31.97
C PRO A 128 75.73 -20.02 30.67
N ASP A 129 74.97 -20.05 29.57
CA ASP A 129 75.38 -19.48 28.27
C ASP A 129 75.49 -17.94 28.36
N PHE A 130 74.59 -17.29 29.10
CA PHE A 130 74.67 -15.87 29.40
C PHE A 130 75.87 -15.51 30.28
N GLU A 131 76.15 -16.29 31.33
CA GLU A 131 77.31 -16.08 32.19
C GLU A 131 78.63 -16.25 31.42
N SER A 132 78.75 -17.29 30.60
CA SER A 132 79.95 -17.51 29.79
C SER A 132 80.17 -16.41 28.75
N SER A 133 79.11 -15.91 28.11
CA SER A 133 79.20 -14.81 27.15
C SER A 133 79.48 -13.46 27.81
N LEU A 134 79.01 -13.23 29.04
CA LEU A 134 79.40 -12.06 29.85
C LEU A 134 80.87 -12.11 30.28
N ILE A 135 81.34 -13.25 30.79
CA ILE A 135 82.76 -13.43 31.16
C ILE A 135 83.65 -13.24 29.93
N THR A 136 83.28 -13.79 28.78
CA THR A 136 84.04 -13.63 27.54
C THR A 136 84.16 -12.16 27.15
N LYS A 137 83.06 -11.40 27.24
CA LYS A 137 83.04 -9.98 26.87
C LYS A 137 83.76 -9.08 27.88
N ILE A 138 83.72 -9.44 29.17
CA ILE A 138 84.50 -8.77 30.22
C ILE A 138 85.99 -9.09 30.08
N SER A 139 86.37 -10.30 29.66
CA SER A 139 87.78 -10.67 29.41
C SER A 139 88.37 -10.04 28.15
N GLN A 140 87.51 -9.49 27.26
CA GLN A 140 87.90 -8.76 26.06
C GLN A 140 88.03 -7.24 26.29
N ILE A 141 87.78 -6.78 27.52
CA ILE A 141 88.02 -5.39 27.98
C ILE A 141 89.23 -5.43 28.92
#